data_AF-A0A8U0IE85-F1
#
_entry.id   AF-A0A8U0IE85-F1
#
_cell.length_a   1.000
_cell.length_b   1.000
_cell.length_c   1.000
_cell.angle_alpha   90.00
_cell.angle_beta   90.00
_cell.angle_gamma   90.00
#
_symmetry.space_group_name_H-M   'P 1'
#
loop_
_entity.id
_entity.type
_entity.pdbx_description
1 polymer ?
#
loop_
_entity_poly.entity_id
_entity_poly.type
_entity_poly.pdbx_seq_one_letter_code
_entity_poly.pdbx_strand_id
1 'polypeptide(L)' 'MTRNAAVDEAAVSGLAGAVLLAGGSFVASSIYDALGPWLGIVPALLVWGVGVYYAMKQFANGIYTVVADASGP' A
#
# COMPACT_ATOMS: atom_id res chain seq x y z
N MET A 1 -23.70 -1.53 8.52
CA MET A 1 -22.59 -2.03 9.35
C MET A 1 -22.68 -1.35 10.71
N THR A 2 -22.07 -1.90 11.76
CA THR A 2 -21.83 -1.08 12.96
C THR A 2 -20.61 -0.20 12.68
N ARG A 3 -20.65 1.08 13.09
CA ARG A 3 -19.57 2.05 12.87
C ARG A 3 -18.17 1.53 13.27
N ASN A 4 -18.11 0.70 14.31
CA ASN A 4 -16.85 0.08 14.75
C ASN A 4 -16.28 -0.92 13.73
N ALA A 5 -17.13 -1.68 13.02
CA ALA A 5 -16.68 -2.63 12.00
C ALA A 5 -16.09 -1.92 10.77
N ALA A 6 -16.69 -0.79 10.35
CA ALA A 6 -16.18 0.01 9.24
C ALA A 6 -14.82 0.66 9.58
N VAL A 7 -14.65 1.12 10.82
CA VAL A 7 -13.37 1.67 11.30
C VAL A 7 -12.29 0.58 11.38
N ASP A 8 -12.62 -0.61 11.89
CA ASP A 8 -11.66 -1.72 11.95
C ASP A 8 -11.22 -2.16 10.54
N GLU A 9 -12.15 -2.26 9.59
CA GLU A 9 -11.84 -2.64 8.21
C GLU A 9 -10.98 -1.57 7.49
N ALA A 10 -11.24 -0.30 7.76
CA ALA A 10 -10.41 0.81 7.30
C ALA A 10 -9.00 0.81 7.91
N ALA A 11 -8.90 0.48 9.20
CA ALA A 11 -7.61 0.37 9.87
C ALA A 11 -6.78 -0.79 9.30
N VAL A 12 -7.41 -1.95 9.06
CA VAL A 12 -6.75 -3.13 8.48
C VAL A 12 -6.25 -2.84 7.07
N SER A 13 -7.06 -2.19 6.24
CA SER A 13 -6.65 -1.82 4.88
C SER A 13 -5.54 -0.75 4.87
N GLY A 14 -5.58 0.22 5.80
CA GLY A 14 -4.45 1.14 6.01
C GLY A 14 -3.17 0.43 6.43
N LEU A 15 -3.24 -0.53 7.35
CA LEU A 15 -2.10 -1.35 7.78
C LEU A 15 -1.54 -2.19 6.63
N ALA A 16 -2.42 -2.82 5.84
CA ALA A 16 -2.03 -3.57 4.65
C ALA A 16 -1.32 -2.66 3.62
N GLY A 17 -1.81 -1.43 3.42
CA GLY A 17 -1.16 -0.44 2.57
C GLY A 17 0.25 -0.09 3.06
N ALA A 18 0.41 0.17 4.36
CA ALA A 18 1.71 0.48 4.96
C ALA A 18 2.71 -0.68 4.82
N VAL A 19 2.26 -1.92 5.05
CA VAL A 19 3.09 -3.12 4.89
C VAL A 19 3.53 -3.31 3.44
N LEU A 20 2.63 -3.11 2.47
CA LEU A 20 2.97 -3.20 1.05
C LEU A 20 3.99 -2.14 0.64
N LEU A 21 3.88 -0.93 1.17
CA LEU A 21 4.80 0.16 0.87
C LEU A 21 6.18 -0.07 1.50
N ALA A 22 6.22 -0.50 2.75
CA ALA A 22 7.46 -0.85 3.45
C ALA A 22 8.15 -2.06 2.80
N GLY A 23 7.39 -3.13 2.52
CA GLY A 23 7.88 -4.33 1.85
C GLY A 23 8.38 -4.04 0.43
N GLY A 24 7.61 -3.28 -0.37
CA GLY A 24 8.01 -2.87 -1.71
C GLY A 24 9.29 -2.04 -1.71
N SER A 25 9.46 -1.14 -0.74
CA SER A 25 10.68 -0.34 -0.57
C SER A 25 11.89 -1.19 -0.18
N PHE A 26 11.71 -2.16 0.73
CA PHE A 26 12.78 -3.08 1.13
C PHE A 26 13.25 -3.96 -0.04
N VAL A 27 12.31 -4.51 -0.82
CA VAL A 27 12.64 -5.34 -1.99
C VAL A 27 13.31 -4.51 -3.07
N ALA A 28 12.81 -3.29 -3.34
CA ALA A 28 13.43 -2.39 -4.32
C ALA A 28 14.86 -2.01 -3.93
N SER A 29 15.12 -1.73 -2.64
CA SER A 29 16.47 -1.47 -2.13
C SER A 29 17.37 -2.68 -2.34
N SER A 30 16.91 -3.87 -2.00
CA SER A 30 17.67 -5.12 -2.18
C SER A 30 18.05 -5.37 -3.64
N ILE A 31 17.14 -5.06 -4.58
CA ILE A 31 17.39 -5.17 -6.03
C ILE A 31 18.45 -4.16 -6.48
N TYR A 32 18.34 -2.92 -6.00
CA TYR A 32 19.28 -1.86 -6.33
C TYR A 32 20.70 -2.19 -5.86
N ASP A 33 20.83 -2.71 -4.63
CA ASP A 33 22.12 -3.11 -4.05
C ASP A 33 22.72 -4.33 -4.75
N ALA A 34 21.89 -5.30 -5.17
CA ALA A 34 22.35 -6.53 -5.81
C ALA A 34 22.84 -6.33 -7.26
N LEU A 35 22.18 -5.46 -8.04
CA LEU A 35 22.49 -5.22 -9.46
C LEU A 35 23.39 -4.01 -9.69
N GLY A 36 23.59 -3.18 -8.66
CA GLY A 36 24.32 -1.93 -8.75
C GLY A 36 23.53 -0.80 -9.42
N PRO A 37 24.05 0.44 -9.39
CA PRO A 37 23.28 1.65 -9.69
C PRO A 37 22.69 1.70 -11.10
N TRP A 38 23.42 1.19 -12.10
CA TRP A 38 23.05 1.34 -13.51
C TRP A 38 22.06 0.28 -14.00
N LEU A 39 22.16 -0.94 -13.48
CA LEU A 39 21.29 -2.07 -13.86
C LEU A 39 20.13 -2.26 -12.88
N GLY A 40 20.27 -1.81 -11.64
CA GLY A 40 19.28 -1.96 -10.59
C GLY A 40 18.19 -0.89 -10.59
N ILE A 41 18.44 0.31 -11.14
CA ILE A 41 17.51 1.45 -11.00
C ILE A 41 16.15 1.19 -11.65
N VAL A 42 16.13 0.65 -12.86
CA VAL A 42 14.90 0.37 -13.62
C VAL A 42 14.08 -0.73 -12.94
N PRO A 43 14.62 -1.93 -12.64
CA PRO A 43 13.85 -2.96 -11.96
C PRO A 43 13.46 -2.56 -10.53
N ALA A 44 14.30 -1.83 -9.80
CA ALA A 44 13.94 -1.33 -8.47
C ALA A 44 12.75 -0.36 -8.52
N LEU A 45 12.75 0.59 -9.47
CA LEU A 45 11.64 1.53 -9.67
C LEU A 45 10.35 0.81 -10.08
N LEU A 46 10.44 -0.22 -10.93
CA LEU A 46 9.26 -1.02 -11.31
C LEU A 46 8.67 -1.75 -10.11
N VAL A 47 9.50 -2.45 -9.33
CA VAL A 47 9.04 -3.18 -8.14
C VAL A 47 8.48 -2.23 -7.09
N TRP A 48 9.16 -1.12 -6.84
CA TRP A 48 8.68 -0.09 -5.93
C TRP A 48 7.37 0.53 -6.39
N GLY A 49 7.27 0.91 -7.67
CA GLY A 49 6.07 1.51 -8.26
C GLY A 49 4.85 0.59 -8.17
N VAL A 50 5.04 -0.71 -8.40
CA VAL A 50 3.99 -1.73 -8.20
C VAL A 50 3.57 -1.80 -6.73
N GLY A 51 4.54 -1.82 -5.81
CA GLY A 51 4.27 -1.80 -4.37
C GLY A 51 3.47 -0.56 -3.93
N VAL A 52 3.87 0.62 -4.40
CA VAL A 52 3.17 1.88 -4.15
C VAL A 52 1.75 1.86 -4.71
N TYR A 53 1.56 1.38 -5.94
CA TYR A 53 0.24 1.28 -6.55
C TYR A 53 -0.73 0.44 -5.71
N TYR A 54 -0.31 -0.75 -5.28
CA TYR A 54 -1.14 -1.61 -4.45
C TYR A 54 -1.34 -1.05 -3.04
N ALA A 55 -0.33 -0.40 -2.45
CA ALA A 55 -0.45 0.28 -1.17
C ALA A 55 -1.51 1.39 -1.22
N MET A 56 -1.43 2.26 -2.23
CA MET A 56 -2.39 3.35 -2.46
C MET A 56 -3.80 2.82 -2.70
N LYS A 57 -3.94 1.70 -3.41
CA LYS A 57 -5.25 1.05 -3.59
C LYS A 57 -5.85 0.58 -2.25
N GLN A 58 -5.04 0.06 -1.33
CA GLN A 58 -5.53 -0.35 -0.01
C GLN A 58 -5.90 0.85 0.87
N PHE A 59 -5.10 1.93 0.83
CA PHE A 59 -5.49 3.17 1.51
C PHE A 59 -6.80 3.74 0.98
N ALA A 60 -6.99 3.74 -0.35
CA ALA A 60 -8.22 4.20 -0.97
C ALA A 60 -9.43 3.33 -0.57
N ASN A 61 -9.26 2.00 -0.52
CA ASN A 61 -10.30 1.10 -0.03
C ASN A 61 -10.70 1.45 1.41
N GLY A 62 -9.74 1.61 2.32
CA GLY A 62 -10.04 1.93 3.71
C GLY A 62 -10.80 3.26 3.88
N ILE A 63 -10.38 4.29 3.14
CA ILE A 63 -11.08 5.59 3.12
C ILE A 63 -12.50 5.42 2.57
N TYR A 64 -12.67 4.66 1.49
CA TYR A 64 -13.98 4.40 0.91
C TYR A 64 -14.91 3.70 1.90
N THR A 65 -14.43 2.71 2.68
CA THR A 65 -15.25 2.01 3.66
C THR A 65 -15.76 2.94 4.76
N VAL A 66 -14.91 3.86 5.27
CA VAL A 66 -15.32 4.85 6.26
C VAL A 66 -16.33 5.84 5.69
N VAL A 67 -16.09 6.31 4.47
CA VAL A 67 -16.99 7.28 3.81
C VAL A 67 -18.33 6.64 3.48
N ALA A 68 -18.35 5.39 3.01
CA ALA A 68 -19.57 4.65 2.71
C ALA A 68 -20.43 4.42 3.97
N ASP A 69 -19.81 4.15 5.13
CA ASP A 69 -20.52 4.07 6.41
C ASP A 69 -21.08 5.44 6.83
N ALA A 70 -20.31 6.52 6.64
CA ALA A 70 -20.72 7.88 7.00
C ALA A 70 -21.77 8.51 6.06
N SER A 71 -21.89 8.01 4.82
CA SER A 71 -22.82 8.50 3.80
C SER A 71 -24.04 7.60 3.57
N GLY A 72 -24.13 6.46 4.26
CA GLY A 72 -25.34 5.66 4.34
C GLY A 72 -26.43 6.35 5.18
N PRO A 73 -27.73 6.15 4.87
CA PRO A 73 -28.85 6.73 5.62
C PRO A 73 -28.96 6.24 7.06
#